data_AF-A0A7K1SVH8-F1
#
_entry.id   AF-A0A7K1SVH8-F1
#
_cell.length_a   1.000
_cell.length_b   1.000
_cell.length_c   1.000
_cell.angle_alpha   90.00
_cell.angle_beta   90.00
_cell.angle_gamma   90.00
#
_symmetry.space_group_name_H-M   'P 1'
#
loop_
_entity.id
_entity.type
_entity.pdbx_description
1 polymer ?
#
loop_
_entity_poly.entity_id
_entity_poly.type
_entity_poly.pdbx_seq_one_letter_code
_entity_poly.pdbx_strand_id
1 'polypeptide(L)'
;MKHYESFQKKNKLQELWLKLNDVKAYKQYKFILKEYRKAVKLNKFVNDGHALDINKIIEIADKTTSLNFIHSGNAGDIVYALPTIKKIWQLVQKPVNLYLKLEQPHNLALHFKHPLGSVMLNERMAQMLLPLLSSQTYINICEIYSDQRIDIDLDQIRRAGLMLDRGSIARWYGYIFGINADLYKSWLEVKPNLNYSDTIIIARSQRYRSPFVDYSFLRNYSNLVFVGVKAEFEEMKLEIPNIRYFEATDFLQLAEIIAGCKFFIGNQSFPFSIAEGLKVPRILETFFDTPNVIPEGENSYDFYFQEHFETLVKLISTKSK
;
A
#
# COMPACT_ATOMS: atom_id res chain seq x y z
N MET A 1 -19.80 -8.33 20.00
CA MET A 1 -19.53 -7.20 20.93
C MET A 1 -19.99 -7.46 22.36
N LYS A 2 -21.21 -7.99 22.60
CA LYS A 2 -21.71 -8.38 23.93
C LYS A 2 -20.78 -9.31 24.76
N HIS A 3 -19.89 -10.06 24.13
CA HIS A 3 -18.95 -10.96 24.83
C HIS A 3 -17.81 -10.27 25.60
N TYR A 4 -17.50 -9.00 25.34
CA TYR A 4 -16.37 -8.31 25.98
C TYR A 4 -16.80 -7.25 27.01
N GLU A 5 -18.11 -6.95 27.11
CA GLU A 5 -18.65 -5.98 28.08
C GLU A 5 -18.48 -6.47 29.53
N SER A 6 -18.39 -7.78 29.74
CA SER A 6 -18.15 -8.41 31.05
C SER A 6 -16.67 -8.65 31.38
N PHE A 7 -15.73 -8.30 30.49
CA PHE A 7 -14.32 -8.54 30.73
C PHE A 7 -13.72 -7.54 31.74
N GLN A 8 -13.31 -8.04 32.91
CA GLN A 8 -12.60 -7.24 33.91
C GLN A 8 -11.09 -7.36 33.75
N LYS A 9 -10.42 -6.22 33.52
CA LYS A 9 -8.96 -6.17 33.49
C LYS A 9 -8.38 -6.48 34.86
N LYS A 10 -7.60 -7.56 34.95
CA LYS A 10 -6.74 -7.83 36.12
C LYS A 10 -5.73 -6.70 36.33
N ASN A 11 -5.46 -6.36 37.59
CA ASN A 11 -4.39 -5.44 37.96
C ASN A 11 -3.01 -6.14 37.86
N LYS A 12 -1.92 -5.38 38.06
CA LYS A 12 -0.54 -5.91 37.91
C LYS A 12 -0.25 -7.10 38.84
N LEU A 13 -0.76 -7.08 40.06
CA LEU A 13 -0.56 -8.16 41.05
C LEU A 13 -1.32 -9.42 40.65
N GLN A 14 -2.57 -9.28 40.22
CA GLN A 14 -3.38 -10.39 39.72
C GLN A 14 -2.80 -10.99 38.43
N GLU A 15 -2.25 -10.15 37.55
CA GLU A 15 -1.56 -10.61 36.34
C GLU A 15 -0.29 -11.40 36.68
N LEU A 16 0.52 -10.91 37.63
CA LEU A 16 1.73 -11.59 38.08
C LEU A 16 1.40 -12.90 38.80
N TRP A 17 0.41 -12.89 39.68
CA TRP A 17 -0.06 -14.09 40.37
C TRP A 17 -0.50 -15.17 39.37
N LEU A 18 -1.27 -14.77 38.35
CA LEU A 18 -1.72 -15.70 37.31
C LEU A 18 -0.53 -16.24 36.51
N LYS A 19 0.44 -15.40 36.17
CA LYS A 19 1.65 -15.82 35.44
C LYS A 19 2.46 -16.87 36.21
N LEU A 20 2.53 -16.77 37.54
CA LEU A 20 3.32 -17.65 38.39
C LEU A 20 2.57 -18.94 38.77
N ASN A 21 1.25 -18.87 38.98
CA ASN A 21 0.47 -19.98 39.51
C ASN A 21 -0.33 -20.76 38.45
N ASP A 22 -0.66 -20.13 37.31
CA ASP A 22 -1.37 -20.79 36.21
C ASP A 22 -0.97 -20.18 34.84
N VAL A 23 0.09 -20.71 34.26
CA VAL A 23 0.63 -20.26 32.97
C VAL A 23 -0.41 -20.38 31.84
N LYS A 24 -1.30 -21.37 31.89
CA LYS A 24 -2.32 -21.58 30.85
C LYS A 24 -3.40 -20.49 30.95
N ALA A 25 -3.94 -20.25 32.14
CA ALA A 25 -4.89 -19.17 32.37
C ALA A 25 -4.26 -17.79 32.12
N TYR A 26 -2.97 -17.61 32.40
CA TYR A 26 -2.25 -16.39 32.05
C TYR A 26 -2.21 -16.17 30.53
N LYS A 27 -1.82 -17.18 29.75
CA LYS A 27 -1.83 -17.08 28.27
C LYS A 27 -3.23 -16.77 27.73
N GLN A 28 -4.26 -17.43 28.27
CA GLN A 28 -5.66 -17.16 27.90
C GLN A 28 -6.08 -15.72 28.26
N TYR A 29 -5.74 -15.23 29.46
CA TYR A 29 -6.01 -13.86 29.85
C TYR A 29 -5.33 -12.85 28.92
N LYS A 30 -4.06 -13.07 28.54
CA LYS A 30 -3.34 -12.17 27.61
C LYS A 30 -3.97 -12.15 26.21
N PHE A 31 -4.44 -13.30 25.73
CA PHE A 31 -5.18 -13.38 24.48
C PHE A 31 -6.49 -12.56 24.56
N ILE A 32 -7.32 -12.79 25.57
CA ILE A 32 -8.59 -12.05 25.75
C ILE A 32 -8.33 -10.55 25.94
N LEU A 33 -7.31 -10.16 26.71
CA LEU A 33 -6.93 -8.77 26.91
C LEU A 33 -6.53 -8.08 25.59
N LYS A 34 -5.85 -8.80 24.69
CA LYS A 34 -5.49 -8.29 23.36
C LYS A 34 -6.74 -8.03 22.52
N GLU A 35 -7.67 -8.98 22.49
CA GLU A 35 -8.94 -8.83 21.76
C GLU A 35 -9.83 -7.74 22.35
N TYR A 36 -9.93 -7.65 23.67
CA TYR A 36 -10.62 -6.55 24.37
C TYR A 36 -10.07 -5.18 23.98
N ARG A 37 -8.73 -5.01 23.96
CA ARG A 37 -8.09 -3.73 23.59
C ARG A 37 -8.42 -3.33 22.14
N LYS A 38 -8.45 -4.30 21.22
CA LYS A 38 -8.86 -4.05 19.82
C LYS A 38 -10.32 -3.60 19.77
N ALA A 39 -11.22 -4.31 20.44
CA ALA A 39 -12.64 -4.00 20.47
C ALA A 39 -12.91 -2.59 21.03
N VAL A 40 -12.25 -2.22 22.14
CA VAL A 40 -12.37 -0.87 22.73
C VAL A 40 -11.89 0.20 21.76
N LYS A 41 -10.76 -0.02 21.06
CA LYS A 41 -10.24 0.93 20.07
C LYS A 41 -11.23 1.13 18.91
N LEU A 42 -11.79 0.04 18.39
CA LEU A 42 -12.77 0.09 17.31
C LEU A 42 -14.07 0.77 17.75
N ASN A 43 -14.58 0.44 18.95
CA ASN A 43 -15.79 1.09 19.50
C ASN A 43 -15.58 2.60 19.68
N LYS A 44 -14.42 3.00 20.20
CA LYS A 44 -14.07 4.41 20.32
C LYS A 44 -14.07 5.09 18.94
N PHE A 45 -13.44 4.47 17.94
CA PHE A 45 -13.40 5.00 16.58
C PHE A 45 -14.80 5.22 15.99
N VAL A 46 -15.73 4.27 16.19
CA VAL A 46 -17.11 4.40 15.73
C VAL A 46 -17.86 5.50 16.50
N ASN A 47 -17.73 5.53 17.82
CA ASN A 47 -18.42 6.51 18.69
C ASN A 47 -17.94 7.95 18.46
N ASP A 48 -16.67 8.13 18.11
CA ASP A 48 -16.09 9.45 17.79
C ASP A 48 -16.55 9.95 16.39
N GLY A 49 -17.38 9.18 15.67
CA GLY A 49 -17.96 9.58 14.38
C GLY A 49 -16.98 9.51 13.20
N HIS A 50 -15.83 8.87 13.37
CA HIS A 50 -14.78 8.80 12.35
C HIS A 50 -15.09 7.87 11.17
N ALA A 51 -16.03 6.93 11.35
CA ALA A 51 -16.57 6.13 10.26
C ALA A 51 -17.54 6.99 9.43
N LEU A 52 -17.05 7.49 8.29
CA LEU A 52 -17.92 8.10 7.29
C LEU A 52 -18.58 6.98 6.48
N ASP A 53 -19.84 7.17 6.14
CA ASP A 53 -20.52 6.35 5.14
C ASP A 53 -20.74 7.19 3.87
N ILE A 54 -21.23 6.53 2.83
CA ILE A 54 -21.48 7.14 1.53
C ILE A 54 -22.43 8.35 1.62
N ASN A 55 -23.44 8.31 2.50
CA ASN A 55 -24.42 9.39 2.63
C ASN A 55 -23.80 10.62 3.26
N LYS A 56 -22.98 10.45 4.29
CA LYS A 56 -22.23 11.57 4.90
C LYS A 56 -21.25 12.20 3.91
N ILE A 57 -20.59 11.40 3.08
CA ILE A 57 -19.67 11.91 2.06
C ILE A 57 -20.43 12.76 1.03
N ILE A 58 -21.61 12.29 0.58
CA ILE A 58 -22.48 13.06 -0.33
C ILE A 58 -22.97 14.34 0.36
N GLU A 59 -23.39 14.29 1.62
CA GLU A 59 -23.85 15.47 2.36
C GLU A 59 -22.74 16.53 2.51
N ILE A 60 -21.51 16.10 2.81
CA ILE A 60 -20.33 16.99 2.83
C ILE A 60 -20.11 17.58 1.45
N ALA A 61 -20.13 16.75 0.41
CA ALA A 61 -19.95 17.17 -0.96
C ALA A 61 -20.98 18.23 -1.35
N ASP A 62 -22.27 18.05 -1.03
CA ASP A 62 -23.36 18.97 -1.37
C ASP A 62 -23.14 20.38 -0.78
N LYS A 63 -22.51 20.45 0.40
CA LYS A 63 -22.19 21.69 1.11
C LYS A 63 -20.87 22.33 0.67
N THR A 64 -20.12 21.72 -0.24
CA THR A 64 -18.85 22.24 -0.73
C THR A 64 -18.80 22.36 -2.25
N THR A 65 -17.86 23.18 -2.73
CA THR A 65 -17.56 23.30 -4.17
C THR A 65 -16.59 22.22 -4.65
N SER A 66 -15.78 21.69 -3.74
CA SER A 66 -14.82 20.60 -3.95
C SER A 66 -14.67 19.79 -2.66
N LEU A 67 -14.23 18.54 -2.76
CA LEU A 67 -13.86 17.75 -1.58
C LEU A 67 -12.35 17.72 -1.40
N ASN A 68 -11.91 18.06 -0.19
CA ASN A 68 -10.50 18.10 0.16
C ASN A 68 -10.12 16.85 0.99
N PHE A 69 -9.24 16.03 0.43
CA PHE A 69 -8.68 14.85 1.06
C PHE A 69 -7.30 15.14 1.64
N ILE A 70 -6.92 14.46 2.72
CA ILE A 70 -5.56 14.47 3.25
C ILE A 70 -5.04 13.06 3.45
N HIS A 71 -3.74 12.85 3.21
CA HIS A 71 -3.05 11.59 3.47
C HIS A 71 -1.60 11.83 3.91
N SER A 72 -1.09 11.02 4.84
CA SER A 72 0.30 11.14 5.34
C SER A 72 1.14 9.87 5.28
N GLY A 73 0.60 8.80 4.71
CA GLY A 73 1.28 7.52 4.60
C GLY A 73 2.48 7.54 3.66
N ASN A 74 3.14 6.39 3.57
CA ASN A 74 4.23 6.24 2.60
C ASN A 74 3.67 6.33 1.17
N ALA A 75 4.54 6.57 0.19
CA ALA A 75 4.16 6.70 -1.21
C ALA A 75 3.24 5.57 -1.73
N GLY A 76 3.49 4.32 -1.32
CA GLY A 76 2.62 3.20 -1.67
C GLY A 76 1.23 3.28 -1.04
N ASP A 77 1.14 3.69 0.23
CA ASP A 77 -0.14 3.85 0.93
C ASP A 77 -1.02 4.89 0.24
N ILE A 78 -0.41 5.98 -0.25
CA ILE A 78 -1.09 7.04 -1.02
C ILE A 78 -1.62 6.49 -2.35
N VAL A 79 -0.80 5.75 -3.11
CA VAL A 79 -1.24 5.11 -4.37
C VAL A 79 -2.39 4.13 -4.13
N TYR A 80 -2.36 3.36 -3.03
CA TYR A 80 -3.47 2.45 -2.68
C TYR A 80 -4.73 3.15 -2.17
N ALA A 81 -4.68 4.45 -1.84
CA ALA A 81 -5.87 5.23 -1.51
C ALA A 81 -6.64 5.71 -2.76
N LEU A 82 -5.92 5.89 -3.88
CA LEU A 82 -6.45 6.38 -5.15
C LEU A 82 -7.72 5.69 -5.66
N PRO A 83 -7.88 4.35 -5.64
CA PRO A 83 -9.12 3.73 -6.11
C PRO A 83 -10.35 4.17 -5.31
N THR A 84 -10.19 4.42 -4.01
CA THR A 84 -11.28 4.96 -3.18
C THR A 84 -11.57 6.41 -3.52
N ILE A 85 -10.53 7.24 -3.71
CA ILE A 85 -10.68 8.64 -4.13
C ILE A 85 -11.40 8.72 -5.49
N LYS A 86 -10.97 7.92 -6.48
CA LYS A 86 -11.59 7.82 -7.80
C LYS A 86 -13.07 7.44 -7.71
N LYS A 87 -13.40 6.46 -6.85
CA LYS A 87 -14.80 6.05 -6.63
C LYS A 87 -15.63 7.17 -6.01
N ILE A 88 -15.08 7.92 -5.03
CA ILE A 88 -15.77 9.06 -4.44
C ILE A 88 -16.02 10.15 -5.49
N TRP A 89 -15.00 10.50 -6.27
CA TRP A 89 -15.12 11.46 -7.37
C TRP A 89 -16.26 11.08 -8.34
N GLN A 90 -16.35 9.80 -8.73
CA GLN A 90 -17.44 9.29 -9.56
C GLN A 90 -18.83 9.39 -8.90
N LEU A 91 -18.91 9.27 -7.58
CA LEU A 91 -20.17 9.33 -6.85
C LEU A 91 -20.66 10.77 -6.68
N VAL A 92 -19.76 11.69 -6.32
CA VAL A 92 -20.13 13.07 -5.97
C VAL A 92 -20.12 14.00 -7.18
N GLN A 93 -19.43 13.65 -8.27
CA GLN A 93 -19.35 14.45 -9.50
C GLN A 93 -18.91 15.90 -9.26
N LYS A 94 -18.02 16.10 -8.27
CA LYS A 94 -17.41 17.38 -7.91
C LYS A 94 -15.88 17.29 -7.97
N PRO A 95 -15.16 18.42 -8.13
CA PRO A 95 -13.71 18.44 -8.03
C PRO A 95 -13.22 17.83 -6.70
N VAL A 96 -12.19 17.02 -6.79
CA VAL A 96 -11.55 16.37 -5.64
C VAL A 96 -10.09 16.80 -5.56
N ASN A 97 -9.68 17.29 -4.40
CA ASN A 97 -8.32 17.74 -4.14
C ASN A 97 -7.64 16.78 -3.15
N LEU A 98 -6.34 16.51 -3.33
CA LEU A 98 -5.55 15.64 -2.48
C LEU A 98 -4.37 16.41 -1.87
N TYR A 99 -4.33 16.51 -0.56
CA TYR A 99 -3.24 17.17 0.16
C TYR A 99 -2.33 16.15 0.84
N LEU A 100 -1.02 16.29 0.63
CA LEU A 100 0.00 15.42 1.20
C LEU A 100 0.53 16.03 2.50
N LYS A 101 0.30 15.34 3.62
CA LYS A 101 0.79 15.76 4.93
C LYS A 101 2.14 15.13 5.23
N LEU A 102 3.16 15.96 5.34
CA LEU A 102 4.55 15.52 5.50
C LEU A 102 4.91 15.24 6.96
N GLU A 103 6.10 14.63 7.12
CA GLU A 103 6.83 14.49 8.38
C GLU A 103 6.06 13.78 9.50
N GLN A 104 5.07 12.96 9.14
CA GLN A 104 4.40 12.10 10.11
C GLN A 104 5.31 10.94 10.49
N PRO A 105 5.46 10.64 11.79
CA PRO A 105 6.39 9.62 12.27
C PRO A 105 5.98 8.24 11.77
N HIS A 106 6.97 7.44 11.37
CA HIS A 106 6.73 6.03 11.08
C HIS A 106 6.67 5.20 12.37
N ASN A 107 5.98 4.07 12.35
CA ASN A 107 5.98 3.07 13.46
C ASN A 107 6.77 1.80 13.10
N LEU A 108 7.87 1.92 12.35
CA LEU A 108 8.75 0.79 12.05
C LEU A 108 9.59 0.39 13.28
N ALA A 109 9.82 -0.91 13.44
CA ALA A 109 10.69 -1.41 14.49
C ALA A 109 12.12 -0.92 14.29
N LEU A 110 12.82 -0.63 15.40
CA LEU A 110 14.15 0.00 15.43
C LEU A 110 15.24 -0.66 14.56
N HIS A 111 15.06 -1.94 14.20
CA HIS A 111 16.02 -2.70 13.40
C HIS A 111 15.84 -2.55 11.87
N PHE A 112 14.74 -1.97 11.40
CA PHE A 112 14.55 -1.71 9.97
C PHE A 112 15.05 -0.30 9.61
N LYS A 113 15.99 -0.21 8.65
CA LYS A 113 16.35 1.07 8.02
C LYS A 113 15.30 1.41 6.96
N HIS A 114 14.54 2.47 7.17
CA HIS A 114 13.66 3.01 6.13
C HIS A 114 14.46 4.01 5.26
N PRO A 115 14.31 4.00 3.92
CA PRO A 115 15.00 4.95 3.05
C PRO A 115 14.73 6.43 3.41
N LEU A 116 13.61 6.72 4.05
CA LEU A 116 13.20 8.08 4.45
C LEU A 116 13.52 8.43 5.91
N GLY A 117 14.30 7.60 6.61
CA GLY A 117 14.59 7.83 8.02
C GLY A 117 13.33 7.61 8.88
N SER A 118 13.01 8.55 9.79
CA SER A 118 11.98 8.41 10.83
C SER A 118 10.55 8.77 10.42
N VAL A 119 10.35 9.21 9.17
CA VAL A 119 9.05 9.72 8.69
C VAL A 119 8.50 8.89 7.54
N MET A 120 7.18 8.92 7.37
CA MET A 120 6.47 8.19 6.30
C MET A 120 6.60 8.87 4.94
N LEU A 121 6.55 10.20 4.91
CA LEU A 121 6.66 11.01 3.69
C LEU A 121 7.43 12.28 4.00
N ASN A 122 8.55 12.49 3.31
CA ASN A 122 9.32 13.73 3.37
C ASN A 122 9.10 14.56 2.11
N GLU A 123 9.58 15.80 2.13
CA GLU A 123 9.42 16.74 1.01
C GLU A 123 9.94 16.18 -0.31
N ARG A 124 11.14 15.58 -0.35
CA ARG A 124 11.70 14.99 -1.58
C ARG A 124 10.75 13.96 -2.19
N MET A 125 10.21 13.06 -1.40
CA MET A 125 9.29 12.02 -1.88
C MET A 125 7.95 12.61 -2.32
N ALA A 126 7.45 13.63 -1.63
CA ALA A 126 6.26 14.35 -2.04
C ALA A 126 6.47 14.99 -3.42
N GLN A 127 7.59 15.69 -3.62
CA GLN A 127 7.92 16.31 -4.90
C GLN A 127 8.01 15.28 -6.04
N MET A 128 8.56 14.09 -5.79
CA MET A 128 8.58 13.01 -6.79
C MET A 128 7.18 12.43 -7.08
N LEU A 129 6.25 12.45 -6.10
CA LEU A 129 4.87 11.95 -6.25
C LEU A 129 3.96 12.93 -7.00
N LEU A 130 4.11 14.23 -6.77
CA LEU A 130 3.20 15.25 -7.28
C LEU A 130 2.93 15.13 -8.80
N PRO A 131 3.93 14.95 -9.68
CA PRO A 131 3.67 14.79 -11.12
C PRO A 131 2.73 13.62 -11.45
N LEU A 132 2.89 12.48 -10.79
CA LEU A 132 2.03 11.31 -11.01
C LEU A 132 0.60 11.58 -10.51
N LEU A 133 0.45 12.09 -9.29
CA LEU A 133 -0.85 12.31 -8.68
C LEU A 133 -1.64 13.41 -9.39
N SER A 134 -0.99 14.52 -9.75
CA SER A 134 -1.62 15.64 -10.47
C SER A 134 -1.99 15.31 -11.92
N SER A 135 -1.43 14.26 -12.51
CA SER A 135 -1.79 13.82 -13.87
C SER A 135 -3.10 13.02 -13.93
N GLN A 136 -3.65 12.61 -12.78
CA GLN A 136 -4.84 11.77 -12.74
C GLN A 136 -6.11 12.60 -13.00
N THR A 137 -6.92 12.18 -13.97
CA THR A 137 -8.12 12.94 -14.41
C THR A 137 -9.16 13.19 -13.33
N TYR A 138 -9.17 12.35 -12.29
CA TYR A 138 -10.09 12.44 -11.14
C TYR A 138 -9.52 13.25 -9.96
N ILE A 139 -8.31 13.81 -10.09
CA ILE A 139 -7.68 14.70 -9.11
C ILE A 139 -7.59 16.10 -9.72
N ASN A 140 -8.26 17.06 -9.08
CA ASN A 140 -8.28 18.46 -9.52
C ASN A 140 -7.03 19.22 -9.05
N ILE A 141 -6.65 19.05 -7.77
CA ILE A 141 -5.44 19.64 -7.19
C ILE A 141 -4.74 18.56 -6.38
N CYS A 142 -3.41 18.46 -6.50
CA CYS A 142 -2.58 17.70 -5.58
C CYS A 142 -1.41 18.57 -5.11
N GLU A 143 -1.31 18.81 -3.81
CA GLU A 143 -0.34 19.74 -3.22
C GLU A 143 0.12 19.28 -1.84
N ILE A 144 1.19 19.90 -1.31
CA ILE A 144 1.59 19.74 0.08
C ILE A 144 0.58 20.44 0.99
N TYR A 145 0.20 19.78 2.09
CA TYR A 145 -0.69 20.35 3.08
C TYR A 145 -0.04 21.55 3.79
N SER A 146 -0.70 22.69 3.73
CA SER A 146 -0.35 23.96 4.38
C SER A 146 -1.62 24.61 4.96
N ASP A 147 -2.30 23.87 5.84
CA ASP A 147 -3.50 24.31 6.57
C ASP A 147 -4.76 24.54 5.71
N GLN A 148 -4.85 23.88 4.55
CA GLN A 148 -6.11 23.84 3.79
C GLN A 148 -7.23 23.21 4.65
N ARG A 149 -8.47 23.61 4.39
CA ARG A 149 -9.63 22.93 4.98
C ARG A 149 -9.68 21.49 4.46
N ILE A 150 -9.82 20.52 5.36
CA ILE A 150 -9.95 19.10 5.02
C ILE A 150 -11.38 18.62 5.29
N ASP A 151 -11.92 17.85 4.36
CA ASP A 151 -13.23 17.21 4.47
C ASP A 151 -13.11 15.72 4.79
N ILE A 152 -12.13 15.03 4.20
CA ILE A 152 -11.92 13.59 4.37
C ILE A 152 -10.46 13.31 4.74
N ASP A 153 -10.25 12.76 5.94
CA ASP A 153 -8.95 12.30 6.43
C ASP A 153 -8.74 10.83 6.10
N LEU A 154 -7.84 10.52 5.15
CA LEU A 154 -7.56 9.14 4.73
C LEU A 154 -6.71 8.38 5.76
N ASP A 155 -6.06 9.06 6.71
CA ASP A 155 -5.26 8.43 7.76
C ASP A 155 -6.12 7.75 8.85
N GLN A 156 -7.45 7.90 8.77
CA GLN A 156 -8.40 7.23 9.65
C GLN A 156 -8.26 5.70 9.63
N ILE A 157 -7.75 5.12 8.55
CA ILE A 157 -7.37 3.68 8.47
C ILE A 157 -6.41 3.26 9.60
N ARG A 158 -5.55 4.18 10.09
CA ARG A 158 -4.58 3.91 11.17
C ARG A 158 -5.20 4.07 12.56
N ARG A 159 -6.30 4.82 12.65
CA ARG A 159 -7.02 5.10 13.90
C ARG A 159 -8.06 4.03 14.24
N ALA A 160 -8.64 3.39 13.24
CA ALA A 160 -9.68 2.37 13.41
C ALA A 160 -9.22 1.09 14.13
N GLY A 161 -7.91 0.84 14.22
CA GLY A 161 -7.39 -0.38 14.85
C GLY A 161 -7.48 -1.62 13.97
N LEU A 162 -7.61 -1.43 12.65
CA LEU A 162 -7.49 -2.48 11.66
C LEU A 162 -6.11 -3.16 11.75
N MET A 163 -6.06 -4.43 11.38
CA MET A 163 -4.82 -5.19 11.26
C MET A 163 -4.17 -4.86 9.90
N LEU A 164 -3.39 -3.78 9.86
CA LEU A 164 -2.75 -3.28 8.62
C LEU A 164 -1.58 -4.14 8.14
N ASP A 165 -1.33 -5.29 8.78
CA ASP A 165 -0.36 -6.29 8.36
C ASP A 165 -0.97 -7.37 7.46
N ARG A 166 -2.29 -7.35 7.23
CA ARG A 166 -3.00 -8.38 6.46
C ARG A 166 -4.23 -7.85 5.73
N GLY A 167 -4.69 -8.62 4.75
CA GLY A 167 -5.83 -8.27 3.91
C GLY A 167 -5.37 -7.50 2.67
N SER A 168 -6.17 -6.55 2.20
CA SER A 168 -5.80 -5.70 1.06
C SER A 168 -5.72 -4.25 1.49
N ILE A 169 -4.53 -3.66 1.35
CA ILE A 169 -4.26 -2.25 1.64
C ILE A 169 -5.19 -1.31 0.90
N ALA A 170 -5.52 -1.61 -0.36
CA ALA A 170 -6.47 -0.83 -1.14
C ALA A 170 -7.91 -0.94 -0.60
N ARG A 171 -8.28 -2.10 0.00
CA ARG A 171 -9.62 -2.30 0.59
C ARG A 171 -9.78 -1.65 1.96
N TRP A 172 -8.70 -1.35 2.69
CA TRP A 172 -8.80 -0.76 4.03
C TRP A 172 -9.56 0.55 4.04
N TYR A 173 -9.36 1.39 3.02
CA TYR A 173 -10.11 2.64 2.87
C TYR A 173 -11.62 2.38 2.75
N GLY A 174 -12.02 1.35 2.01
CA GLY A 174 -13.43 0.96 1.90
C GLY A 174 -14.06 0.53 3.22
N TYR A 175 -13.30 -0.13 4.09
CA TYR A 175 -13.77 -0.48 5.45
C TYR A 175 -13.99 0.74 6.35
N ILE A 176 -13.31 1.86 6.07
CA ILE A 176 -13.44 3.10 6.85
C ILE A 176 -14.52 4.02 6.31
N PHE A 177 -14.62 4.12 4.99
CA PHE A 177 -15.49 5.10 4.31
C PHE A 177 -16.77 4.47 3.74
N GLY A 178 -16.97 3.16 3.91
CA GLY A 178 -18.13 2.45 3.37
C GLY A 178 -18.17 2.41 1.84
N ILE A 179 -17.01 2.52 1.18
CA ILE A 179 -16.90 2.62 -0.28
C ILE A 179 -16.16 1.43 -0.85
N ASN A 180 -16.83 0.66 -1.69
CA ASN A 180 -16.23 -0.45 -2.41
C ASN A 180 -15.74 0.03 -3.78
N ALA A 181 -14.44 0.31 -3.88
CA ALA A 181 -13.80 0.66 -5.13
C ALA A 181 -13.60 -0.58 -6.03
N ASP A 182 -13.64 -0.38 -7.35
CA ASP A 182 -13.45 -1.43 -8.34
C ASP A 182 -11.95 -1.78 -8.50
N LEU A 183 -11.41 -2.56 -7.56
CA LEU A 183 -9.96 -2.83 -7.48
C LEU A 183 -9.40 -3.68 -8.63
N TYR A 184 -10.25 -4.32 -9.44
CA TYR A 184 -9.80 -5.05 -10.62
C TYR A 184 -9.56 -4.12 -11.83
N LYS A 185 -9.96 -2.84 -11.76
CA LYS A 185 -9.76 -1.83 -12.81
C LYS A 185 -8.58 -0.93 -12.50
N SER A 186 -8.03 -0.30 -13.54
CA SER A 186 -6.95 0.68 -13.37
C SER A 186 -7.44 1.92 -12.62
N TRP A 187 -6.65 2.34 -11.64
CA TRP A 187 -6.81 3.60 -10.92
C TRP A 187 -5.65 4.57 -11.18
N LEU A 188 -4.66 4.18 -11.99
CA LEU A 188 -3.63 5.08 -12.51
C LEU A 188 -3.77 5.23 -14.02
N GLU A 189 -3.63 6.46 -14.49
CA GLU A 189 -3.70 6.85 -15.90
C GLU A 189 -2.40 7.57 -16.25
N VAL A 190 -1.62 6.98 -17.16
CA VAL A 190 -0.38 7.56 -17.69
C VAL A 190 -0.20 7.16 -19.15
N LYS A 191 0.58 7.93 -19.90
CA LYS A 191 0.97 7.56 -21.26
C LYS A 191 2.09 6.51 -21.21
N PRO A 192 1.92 5.32 -21.81
CA PRO A 192 2.96 4.30 -21.75
C PRO A 192 4.20 4.71 -22.57
N ASN A 193 5.38 4.47 -22.02
CA ASN A 193 6.64 4.60 -22.75
C ASN A 193 6.94 3.30 -23.51
N LEU A 194 6.61 3.26 -24.80
CA LEU A 194 6.68 2.07 -25.63
C LEU A 194 8.11 1.57 -25.93
N ASN A 195 9.15 2.35 -25.62
CA ASN A 195 10.54 1.89 -25.67
C ASN A 195 10.80 0.73 -24.69
N TYR A 196 9.90 0.51 -23.73
CA TYR A 196 9.96 -0.56 -22.76
C TYR A 196 9.03 -1.74 -23.08
N SER A 197 8.41 -1.78 -24.27
CA SER A 197 7.41 -2.78 -24.65
C SER A 197 7.85 -4.25 -24.50
N ASP A 198 9.12 -4.56 -24.71
CA ASP A 198 9.72 -5.89 -24.50
C ASP A 198 10.62 -5.97 -23.25
N THR A 199 10.54 -4.97 -22.37
CA THR A 199 11.35 -4.92 -21.13
C THR A 199 10.60 -5.54 -19.95
N ILE A 200 11.27 -6.41 -19.20
CA ILE A 200 10.81 -6.86 -17.88
C ILE A 200 11.32 -5.86 -16.85
N ILE A 201 10.39 -5.18 -16.16
CA ILE A 201 10.74 -4.25 -15.09
C ILE A 201 10.74 -4.99 -13.76
N ILE A 202 11.80 -4.83 -12.98
CA ILE A 202 12.03 -5.53 -11.71
C ILE A 202 12.21 -4.50 -10.60
N ALA A 203 11.53 -4.69 -9.46
CA ALA A 203 11.80 -3.95 -8.24
C ALA A 203 11.74 -4.88 -7.03
N ARG A 204 12.80 -4.98 -6.25
CA ARG A 204 12.84 -5.86 -5.06
C ARG A 204 13.43 -5.13 -3.87
N SER A 205 12.54 -4.59 -3.04
CA SER A 205 12.97 -3.84 -1.88
C SER A 205 13.64 -4.72 -0.82
N GLN A 206 14.48 -4.15 0.06
CA GLN A 206 15.10 -4.87 1.19
C GLN A 206 14.07 -5.38 2.22
N ARG A 207 12.86 -4.81 2.24
CA ARG A 207 11.76 -5.24 3.10
C ARG A 207 10.88 -6.24 2.35
N TYR A 208 10.12 -7.05 3.08
CA TYR A 208 9.14 -7.97 2.48
C TYR A 208 9.75 -8.93 1.44
N ARG A 209 10.96 -9.43 1.69
CA ARG A 209 11.60 -10.48 0.88
C ARG A 209 11.26 -11.84 1.48
N SER A 210 10.91 -12.80 0.63
CA SER A 210 10.82 -14.20 1.05
C SER A 210 12.24 -14.78 1.08
N PRO A 211 12.67 -15.43 2.17
CA PRO A 211 14.00 -16.03 2.27
C PRO A 211 14.20 -17.23 1.35
N PHE A 212 13.14 -17.73 0.72
CA PHE A 212 13.13 -18.92 -0.13
C PHE A 212 13.01 -18.60 -1.63
N VAL A 213 13.10 -17.31 -2.01
CA VAL A 213 12.90 -16.86 -3.40
C VAL A 213 14.21 -16.33 -3.96
N ASP A 214 14.63 -16.94 -5.06
CA ASP A 214 15.83 -16.63 -5.84
C ASP A 214 15.45 -15.98 -7.18
N TYR A 215 16.03 -14.81 -7.46
CA TYR A 215 15.82 -14.07 -8.70
C TYR A 215 16.88 -14.41 -9.77
N SER A 216 17.93 -15.17 -9.43
CA SER A 216 19.08 -15.42 -10.30
C SER A 216 18.73 -16.11 -11.63
N PHE A 217 17.67 -16.92 -11.68
CA PHE A 217 17.19 -17.56 -12.92
C PHE A 217 16.77 -16.54 -14.00
N LEU A 218 16.43 -15.31 -13.60
CA LEU A 218 16.07 -14.23 -14.52
C LEU A 218 17.22 -13.82 -15.43
N ARG A 219 18.48 -14.17 -15.10
CA ARG A 219 19.65 -13.94 -15.99
C ARG A 219 19.50 -14.57 -17.38
N ASN A 220 18.60 -15.55 -17.52
CA ASN A 220 18.28 -16.21 -18.79
C ASN A 220 17.30 -15.41 -19.66
N TYR A 221 16.79 -14.28 -19.18
CA TYR A 221 15.88 -13.40 -19.90
C TYR A 221 16.62 -12.14 -20.41
N SER A 222 16.18 -11.62 -21.54
CA SER A 222 16.68 -10.37 -22.13
C SER A 222 15.89 -9.15 -21.62
N ASN A 223 16.44 -7.95 -21.87
CA ASN A 223 15.75 -6.68 -21.62
C ASN A 223 15.25 -6.53 -20.17
N LEU A 224 16.16 -6.70 -19.20
CA LEU A 224 15.87 -6.55 -17.78
C LEU A 224 16.25 -5.15 -17.32
N VAL A 225 15.33 -4.48 -16.62
CA VAL A 225 15.58 -3.17 -16.01
C VAL A 225 15.12 -3.19 -14.56
N PHE A 226 16.00 -2.80 -13.66
CA PHE A 226 15.70 -2.57 -12.26
C PHE A 226 15.24 -1.14 -12.04
N VAL A 227 14.19 -0.98 -11.24
CA VAL A 227 13.72 0.30 -10.70
C VAL A 227 13.67 0.22 -9.17
N GLY A 228 14.08 1.28 -8.49
CA GLY A 228 14.17 1.32 -7.02
C GLY A 228 15.35 2.16 -6.57
N VAL A 229 15.81 1.96 -5.34
CA VAL A 229 17.00 2.67 -4.86
C VAL A 229 18.27 1.99 -5.35
N LYS A 230 19.33 2.78 -5.57
CA LYS A 230 20.61 2.28 -6.08
C LYS A 230 21.19 1.12 -5.26
N ALA A 231 21.10 1.16 -3.93
CA ALA A 231 21.60 0.07 -3.09
C ALA A 231 20.91 -1.29 -3.37
N GLU A 232 19.59 -1.27 -3.62
CA GLU A 232 18.83 -2.48 -3.97
C GLU A 232 19.17 -2.98 -5.39
N PHE A 233 19.47 -2.06 -6.30
CA PHE A 233 19.98 -2.40 -7.63
C PHE A 233 21.34 -3.10 -7.55
N GLU A 234 22.30 -2.55 -6.79
CA GLU A 234 23.64 -3.14 -6.69
C GLU A 234 23.59 -4.56 -6.10
N GLU A 235 22.70 -4.82 -5.13
CA GLU A 235 22.43 -6.19 -4.65
C GLU A 235 21.89 -7.09 -5.77
N MET A 236 20.86 -6.64 -6.48
CA MET A 236 20.22 -7.41 -7.55
C MET A 236 21.18 -7.70 -8.72
N LYS A 237 22.10 -6.77 -9.01
CA LYS A 237 23.10 -6.88 -10.08
C LYS A 237 24.06 -8.05 -9.86
N LEU A 238 24.29 -8.45 -8.61
CA LEU A 238 25.10 -9.62 -8.27
C LEU A 238 24.40 -10.93 -8.68
N GLU A 239 23.07 -11.00 -8.52
CA GLU A 239 22.26 -12.17 -8.90
C GLU A 239 21.96 -12.19 -10.41
N ILE A 240 21.76 -11.02 -11.01
CA ILE A 240 21.38 -10.85 -12.42
C ILE A 240 22.38 -9.90 -13.12
N PRO A 241 23.55 -10.38 -13.59
CA PRO A 241 24.59 -9.51 -14.14
C PRO A 241 24.20 -8.70 -15.38
N ASN A 242 23.18 -9.12 -16.13
CA ASN A 242 22.68 -8.41 -17.32
C ASN A 242 21.58 -7.36 -17.02
N ILE A 243 21.15 -7.19 -15.76
CA ILE A 243 20.13 -6.19 -15.40
C ILE A 243 20.67 -4.76 -15.52
N ARG A 244 19.88 -3.84 -16.09
CA ARG A 244 20.21 -2.41 -16.20
C ARG A 244 19.52 -1.63 -15.09
N TYR A 245 20.13 -0.56 -14.59
CA TYR A 245 19.49 0.35 -13.64
C TYR A 245 18.74 1.46 -14.38
N PHE A 246 17.53 1.77 -13.93
CA PHE A 246 16.81 2.97 -14.33
C PHE A 246 16.54 3.84 -13.10
N GLU A 247 17.12 5.04 -13.10
CA GLU A 247 16.88 6.05 -12.08
C GLU A 247 15.79 7.01 -12.57
N ALA A 248 14.62 6.97 -11.92
CA ALA A 248 13.52 7.84 -12.28
C ALA A 248 13.73 9.25 -11.74
N THR A 249 13.48 10.27 -12.55
CA THR A 249 13.51 11.68 -12.13
C THR A 249 12.35 12.02 -11.19
N ASP A 250 11.19 11.42 -11.45
CA ASP A 250 9.97 11.50 -10.66
C ASP A 250 9.14 10.22 -10.84
N PHE A 251 8.02 10.11 -10.12
CA PHE A 251 7.18 8.92 -10.19
C PHE A 251 6.20 8.89 -11.35
N LEU A 252 6.01 10.00 -12.08
CA LEU A 252 5.29 9.96 -13.36
C LEU A 252 6.15 9.21 -14.38
N GLN A 253 7.43 9.55 -14.51
CA GLN A 253 8.35 8.84 -15.39
C GLN A 253 8.47 7.35 -15.04
N LEU A 254 8.53 7.02 -13.75
CA LEU A 254 8.50 5.62 -13.29
C LEU A 254 7.22 4.91 -13.73
N ALA A 255 6.05 5.55 -13.60
CA ALA A 255 4.78 4.99 -14.02
C ALA A 255 4.68 4.81 -15.54
N GLU A 256 5.20 5.75 -16.35
CA GLU A 256 5.21 5.64 -17.81
C GLU A 256 6.01 4.43 -18.31
N ILE A 257 7.19 4.16 -17.72
CA ILE A 257 7.99 2.99 -18.10
C ILE A 257 7.36 1.68 -17.62
N ILE A 258 6.71 1.68 -16.44
CA ILE A 258 5.96 0.51 -15.95
C ILE A 258 4.75 0.26 -16.86
N ALA A 259 3.99 1.30 -17.23
CA ALA A 259 2.86 1.18 -18.15
C ALA A 259 3.29 0.64 -19.53
N GLY A 260 4.49 1.00 -19.99
CA GLY A 260 5.08 0.52 -21.23
C GLY A 260 5.62 -0.92 -21.16
N CYS A 261 5.98 -1.42 -19.97
CA CYS A 261 6.75 -2.65 -19.81
C CYS A 261 6.05 -3.92 -20.33
N LYS A 262 6.81 -4.95 -20.70
CA LYS A 262 6.29 -6.27 -21.04
C LYS A 262 5.46 -6.86 -19.90
N PHE A 263 6.07 -6.91 -18.72
CA PHE A 263 5.44 -7.19 -17.44
C PHE A 263 6.36 -6.74 -16.30
N PHE A 264 5.77 -6.62 -15.11
CA PHE A 264 6.45 -6.18 -13.89
C PHE A 264 6.67 -7.34 -12.92
N ILE A 265 7.82 -7.37 -12.23
CA ILE A 265 8.09 -8.27 -11.12
C ILE A 265 8.50 -7.45 -9.90
N GLY A 266 7.89 -7.68 -8.75
CA GLY A 266 8.44 -7.12 -7.53
C GLY A 266 7.82 -7.63 -6.25
N ASN A 267 8.32 -7.15 -5.12
CA ASN A 267 7.74 -7.42 -3.81
C ASN A 267 6.88 -6.23 -3.34
N GLN A 268 6.37 -6.30 -2.10
CA GLN A 268 5.48 -5.29 -1.48
C GLN A 268 6.14 -3.93 -1.25
N SER A 269 6.44 -3.25 -2.34
CA SER A 269 7.20 -2.01 -2.43
C SER A 269 6.42 -0.94 -3.18
N PHE A 270 6.91 0.29 -3.14
CA PHE A 270 6.26 1.40 -3.84
C PHE A 270 6.14 1.17 -5.36
N PRO A 271 7.18 0.72 -6.11
CA PRO A 271 7.03 0.42 -7.52
C PRO A 271 5.93 -0.60 -7.84
N PHE A 272 5.73 -1.61 -6.98
CA PHE A 272 4.64 -2.57 -7.16
C PHE A 272 3.27 -1.90 -7.02
N SER A 273 3.10 -0.92 -6.12
CA SER A 273 1.84 -0.18 -6.00
C SER A 273 1.45 0.56 -7.29
N ILE A 274 2.45 1.06 -8.04
CA ILE A 274 2.24 1.67 -9.36
C ILE A 274 1.84 0.61 -10.38
N ALA A 275 2.57 -0.51 -10.46
CA ALA A 275 2.23 -1.61 -11.37
C ALA A 275 0.81 -2.16 -11.11
N GLU A 276 0.44 -2.30 -9.84
CA GLU A 276 -0.89 -2.68 -9.39
C GLU A 276 -1.96 -1.66 -9.77
N GLY A 277 -1.66 -0.36 -9.63
CA GLY A 277 -2.59 0.70 -9.99
C GLY A 277 -2.82 0.87 -11.48
N LEU A 278 -1.81 0.57 -12.29
CA LEU A 278 -1.87 0.59 -13.76
C LEU A 278 -2.49 -0.67 -14.35
N LYS A 279 -2.58 -1.75 -13.57
CA LYS A 279 -3.02 -3.09 -14.04
C LYS A 279 -2.19 -3.66 -15.18
N VAL A 280 -0.90 -3.34 -15.22
CA VAL A 280 0.03 -4.02 -16.13
C VAL A 280 0.13 -5.51 -15.76
N PRO A 281 0.49 -6.40 -16.71
CA PRO A 281 0.85 -7.76 -16.36
C PRO A 281 1.94 -7.75 -15.29
N ARG A 282 1.72 -8.42 -14.15
CA ARG A 282 2.59 -8.27 -12.98
C ARG A 282 2.60 -9.49 -12.07
N ILE A 283 3.74 -9.69 -11.41
CA ILE A 283 3.97 -10.78 -10.47
C ILE A 283 4.47 -10.20 -9.14
N LEU A 284 3.79 -10.57 -8.04
CA LEU A 284 4.11 -10.17 -6.67
C LEU A 284 4.85 -11.29 -5.90
N GLU A 285 6.08 -11.03 -5.48
CA GLU A 285 6.70 -11.76 -4.36
C GLU A 285 6.00 -11.33 -3.06
N THR A 286 5.16 -12.22 -2.52
CA THR A 286 4.38 -11.92 -1.31
C THR A 286 5.15 -12.35 -0.07
N PHE A 287 5.25 -11.45 0.91
CA PHE A 287 5.82 -11.73 2.21
C PHE A 287 4.76 -12.29 3.16
N PHE A 288 4.92 -13.57 3.51
CA PHE A 288 3.92 -14.36 4.24
C PHE A 288 3.58 -13.81 5.63
N ASP A 289 4.50 -13.10 6.29
CA ASP A 289 4.28 -12.49 7.61
C ASP A 289 3.48 -11.18 7.53
N THR A 290 3.40 -10.55 6.36
CA THR A 290 2.63 -9.31 6.16
C THR A 290 1.88 -9.35 4.83
N PRO A 291 0.92 -10.29 4.61
CA PRO A 291 0.23 -10.43 3.33
C PRO A 291 -0.88 -9.37 3.21
N ASN A 292 -0.48 -8.11 3.04
CA ASN A 292 -1.36 -6.95 2.99
C ASN A 292 -1.53 -6.33 1.60
N VAL A 293 -0.82 -6.85 0.59
CA VAL A 293 -1.01 -6.50 -0.81
C VAL A 293 -1.57 -7.73 -1.50
N ILE A 294 -2.78 -7.60 -2.05
CA ILE A 294 -3.44 -8.65 -2.82
C ILE A 294 -3.68 -8.06 -4.20
N PRO A 295 -2.96 -8.50 -5.24
CA PRO A 295 -3.01 -7.88 -6.54
C PRO A 295 -4.26 -8.37 -7.30
N GLU A 296 -5.06 -7.46 -7.85
CA GLU A 296 -6.38 -7.76 -8.43
C GLU A 296 -6.48 -7.40 -9.91
N GLY A 297 -7.22 -8.20 -10.69
CA GLY A 297 -7.46 -7.97 -12.12
C GLY A 297 -6.70 -8.95 -13.02
N GLU A 298 -6.78 -8.71 -14.33
CA GLU A 298 -6.17 -9.60 -15.31
C GLU A 298 -4.64 -9.61 -15.26
N ASN A 299 -4.05 -10.76 -15.61
CA ASN A 299 -2.59 -10.98 -15.65
C ASN A 299 -1.86 -10.54 -14.37
N SER A 300 -2.55 -10.67 -13.24
CA SER A 300 -2.05 -10.41 -11.90
C SER A 300 -1.76 -11.74 -11.22
N TYR A 301 -0.54 -11.91 -10.72
CA TYR A 301 -0.14 -13.13 -10.03
C TYR A 301 0.65 -12.79 -8.77
N ASP A 302 0.57 -13.66 -7.78
CA ASP A 302 1.36 -13.62 -6.55
C ASP A 302 1.85 -15.01 -6.17
N PHE A 303 2.96 -15.09 -5.42
CA PHE A 303 3.56 -16.37 -5.06
C PHE A 303 4.30 -16.33 -3.72
N TYR A 304 4.52 -17.53 -3.17
CA TYR A 304 5.38 -17.77 -2.00
C TYR A 304 6.61 -18.65 -2.31
N PHE A 305 6.51 -19.52 -3.31
CA PHE A 305 7.50 -20.57 -3.59
C PHE A 305 8.19 -20.36 -4.93
N GLN A 306 9.46 -20.74 -5.01
CA GLN A 306 10.31 -20.58 -6.19
C GLN A 306 9.74 -21.22 -7.46
N GLU A 307 9.24 -22.46 -7.36
CA GLU A 307 8.68 -23.18 -8.52
C GLU A 307 7.51 -22.43 -9.15
N HIS A 308 6.65 -21.82 -8.33
CA HIS A 308 5.56 -20.98 -8.80
C HIS A 308 6.10 -19.72 -9.47
N PHE A 309 7.11 -19.09 -8.89
CA PHE A 309 7.71 -17.89 -9.48
C PHE A 309 8.23 -18.13 -10.89
N GLU A 310 9.06 -19.16 -11.08
CA GLU A 310 9.63 -19.49 -12.39
C GLU A 310 8.55 -19.86 -13.41
N THR A 311 7.56 -20.63 -12.97
CA THR A 311 6.40 -21.02 -13.81
C THR A 311 5.60 -19.81 -14.26
N LEU A 312 5.32 -18.87 -13.34
CA LEU A 312 4.58 -17.65 -13.65
C LEU A 312 5.35 -16.73 -14.60
N VAL A 313 6.67 -16.56 -14.40
CA VAL A 313 7.52 -15.77 -15.29
C VAL A 313 7.55 -16.38 -16.69
N LYS A 314 7.66 -17.72 -16.80
CA LYS A 314 7.59 -18.42 -18.09
C LYS A 314 6.22 -18.21 -18.76
N LEU A 315 5.14 -18.39 -18.02
CA LEU A 315 3.77 -18.23 -18.52
C LEU A 315 3.55 -16.82 -19.08
N ILE A 316 3.84 -15.79 -18.28
CA ILE A 316 3.58 -14.40 -18.66
C ILE A 316 4.49 -13.93 -19.80
N SER A 317 5.72 -14.46 -19.89
CA SER A 317 6.67 -14.13 -20.97
C SER A 317 6.24 -14.65 -22.34
N THR A 318 5.45 -15.73 -22.37
CA THR A 318 4.94 -16.34 -23.62
C THR A 318 3.63 -15.73 -24.11
N LYS A 319 2.91 -14.97 -23.28
CA LYS A 319 1.71 -14.25 -23.69
C LYS A 319 2.13 -13.06 -24.55
N SER A 320 1.76 -13.06 -25.83
CA SER A 320 1.81 -11.85 -26.66
C SER A 320 0.85 -10.81 -26.07
N LYS A 321 1.30 -9.55 -25.99
CA LYS A 321 0.47 -8.41 -25.56
C LYS A 321 -0.69 -8.16 -26.50
#